data_AF-A0A1Q3DBQ1-F1
#
_entry.id   AF-A0A1Q3DBQ1-F1
#
_cell.length_a   1.000
_cell.length_b   1.000
_cell.length_c   1.000
_cell.angle_alpha   90.00
_cell.angle_beta   90.00
_cell.angle_gamma   90.00
#
_symmetry.space_group_name_H-M   'P 1'
#
loop_
_entity.id
_entity.type
_entity.pdbx_description
1 polymer ?
#
loop_
_entity_poly.entity_id
_entity_poly.type
_entity_poly.pdbx_seq_one_letter_code
_entity_poly.pdbx_strand_id
1 'polypeptide(L)'
;IVDIDVVLHTEKPTKLIDESIVAQKDFDAKCERSNHLCLMAMKRTIFKNILGGLPDTNNAKEFFTIVGQRYLVSNTARSLMSELMSMRYDGMGCVKEYILKLVSLQSNI
;
A
#
# COMPACT_ATOMS: atom_id res chain seq x y z
N ILE A 1 -9.42 22.24 -12.79
CA ILE A 1 -9.28 21.03 -11.94
C ILE A 1 -7.80 20.71 -11.90
N VAL A 2 -7.21 20.56 -10.70
CA VAL A 2 -5.77 20.22 -10.58
C VAL A 2 -5.63 18.72 -10.79
N ASP A 3 -4.75 18.37 -11.72
CA ASP A 3 -4.44 17.00 -12.11
C ASP A 3 -3.42 16.42 -11.10
N ILE A 4 -3.93 15.85 -10.00
CA ILE A 4 -3.13 15.48 -8.81
C ILE A 4 -2.47 14.11 -8.99
N ASP A 5 -3.10 13.21 -9.72
CA ASP A 5 -2.75 11.79 -9.87
C ASP A 5 -1.93 11.49 -11.13
N VAL A 6 -1.55 12.51 -11.92
CA VAL A 6 -0.67 12.37 -13.10
C VAL A 6 0.53 11.49 -12.79
N VAL A 7 1.22 11.76 -11.69
CA VAL A 7 2.43 11.03 -11.25
C VAL A 7 2.20 9.54 -10.99
N LEU A 8 0.96 9.13 -10.68
CA LEU A 8 0.63 7.72 -10.43
C LEU A 8 0.53 6.94 -11.75
N HIS A 9 0.04 7.59 -12.80
CA HIS A 9 -0.25 6.99 -14.10
C HIS A 9 0.84 7.22 -15.16
N THR A 10 1.72 8.20 -14.98
CA THR A 10 2.84 8.42 -15.89
C THR A 10 3.98 7.44 -15.60
N GLU A 11 4.45 6.75 -16.63
CA GLU A 11 5.74 6.09 -16.60
C GLU A 11 6.85 7.13 -16.70
N LYS A 12 7.97 6.88 -16.01
CA LYS A 12 9.13 7.76 -16.03
C LYS A 12 9.54 7.95 -17.50
N PRO A 13 9.59 9.17 -18.04
CA PRO A 13 9.81 9.36 -19.47
C PRO A 13 11.13 8.70 -19.89
N THR A 14 11.03 7.73 -20.79
CA THR A 14 12.19 7.11 -21.43
C THR A 14 12.92 8.20 -22.21
N LYS A 15 14.18 8.45 -21.86
CA LYS A 15 15.07 9.40 -22.55
C LYS A 15 15.02 9.18 -24.06
N LEU A 16 14.38 10.06 -24.85
CA LEU A 16 14.61 10.15 -26.29
C LEU A 16 14.41 11.58 -26.86
N ILE A 17 15.51 12.04 -27.47
CA ILE A 17 15.71 12.89 -28.67
C ILE A 17 15.17 14.34 -28.68
N ASP A 18 16.10 15.24 -28.33
CA ASP A 18 16.49 16.57 -28.87
C ASP A 18 15.47 17.66 -29.29
N GLU A 19 14.19 17.42 -29.56
CA GLU A 19 13.35 18.45 -30.21
C GLU A 19 12.51 19.33 -29.27
N SER A 20 12.42 19.05 -27.97
CA SER A 20 11.67 19.95 -27.07
C SER A 20 12.11 19.91 -25.60
N ILE A 21 13.29 20.45 -25.33
CA ILE A 21 13.81 20.69 -23.97
C ILE A 21 12.84 21.53 -23.12
N VAL A 22 12.07 22.45 -23.72
CA VAL A 22 11.12 23.31 -23.01
C VAL A 22 9.89 22.53 -22.56
N ALA A 23 9.20 21.80 -23.46
CA ALA A 23 8.04 21.00 -23.05
C ALA A 23 8.42 19.87 -22.07
N GLN A 24 9.65 19.36 -22.15
CA GLN A 24 10.16 18.39 -21.18
C GLN A 24 10.29 19.00 -19.77
N LYS A 25 10.84 20.21 -19.66
CA LYS A 25 10.94 20.92 -18.36
C LYS A 25 9.57 21.22 -17.76
N ASP A 26 8.62 21.64 -18.59
CA ASP A 26 7.24 21.91 -18.14
C ASP A 26 6.53 20.63 -17.67
N PHE A 27 6.76 19.52 -18.36
CA PHE A 27 6.26 18.21 -17.96
C PHE A 27 6.88 17.76 -16.63
N ASP A 28 8.20 17.86 -16.49
CA ASP A 28 8.91 17.49 -15.26
C ASP A 28 8.43 18.33 -14.07
N ALA A 29 8.25 19.64 -14.24
CA ALA A 29 7.71 20.53 -13.22
C ALA A 29 6.25 20.19 -12.85
N LYS A 30 5.42 19.82 -13.84
CA LYS A 30 4.05 19.35 -13.59
C LYS A 30 4.05 18.05 -12.80
N CYS A 31 4.93 17.11 -13.14
CA CYS A 31 5.08 15.84 -12.44
C CYS A 31 5.56 16.04 -11.00
N GLU A 32 6.53 16.92 -10.75
CA GLU A 32 7.01 17.21 -9.39
C GLU A 32 5.91 17.85 -8.51
N ARG A 33 5.14 18.79 -9.09
CA ARG A 33 3.99 19.38 -8.39
C ARG A 33 2.90 18.34 -8.09
N SER A 34 2.57 17.48 -9.06
CA SER A 34 1.61 16.38 -8.88
C SER A 34 2.09 15.42 -7.80
N ASN A 35 3.37 15.05 -7.81
CA ASN A 35 4.02 14.22 -6.80
C ASN A 35 3.85 14.76 -5.38
N HIS A 36 4.19 16.04 -5.17
CA HIS A 36 4.06 16.67 -3.86
C HIS A 36 2.60 16.74 -3.38
N LEU A 37 1.68 17.14 -4.26
CA LEU A 37 0.25 17.22 -3.93
C LEU A 37 -0.35 15.84 -3.60
N CYS A 38 0.02 14.82 -4.36
CA CYS A 38 -0.44 13.46 -4.18
C CYS A 38 0.04 12.89 -2.82
N LEU A 39 1.32 13.10 -2.48
CA LEU A 39 1.85 12.73 -1.17
C LEU A 39 1.12 13.45 -0.03
N MET A 40 0.90 14.76 -0.13
CA MET A 40 0.16 15.50 0.90
C MET A 40 -1.27 14.99 1.06
N ALA A 41 -1.96 14.70 -0.05
CA ALA A 41 -3.31 14.17 -0.03
C ALA A 41 -3.36 12.80 0.67
N MET A 42 -2.47 11.87 0.30
CA MET A 42 -2.41 10.55 0.92
C MET A 42 -2.02 10.62 2.40
N LYS A 43 -0.99 11.39 2.76
CA LYS A 43 -0.56 11.54 4.16
C LYS A 43 -1.66 12.15 5.05
N ARG A 44 -2.56 12.96 4.47
CA ARG A 44 -3.72 13.55 5.19
C ARG A 44 -4.87 12.57 5.39
N THR A 45 -5.09 11.64 4.46
CA THR A 45 -6.21 10.69 4.52
C THR A 45 -5.87 9.42 5.30
N ILE A 46 -4.60 9.04 5.36
CA ILE A 46 -4.13 7.86 6.09
C ILE A 46 -4.10 8.11 7.60
N PHE A 47 -4.54 7.13 8.38
CA PHE A 47 -4.51 7.21 9.84
C PHE A 47 -3.06 7.30 10.37
N LYS A 48 -2.85 8.10 11.43
CA LYS A 48 -1.52 8.35 12.02
C LYS A 48 -0.78 7.09 12.46
N ASN A 49 -1.49 6.07 12.95
CA ASN A 49 -0.91 4.78 13.34
C ASN A 49 -0.35 3.99 12.14
N ILE A 50 -0.98 4.14 10.97
CA ILE A 50 -0.49 3.59 9.70
C ILE A 50 0.63 4.47 9.15
N LEU A 51 0.60 5.78 9.38
CA LEU A 51 1.63 6.69 8.89
C LEU A 51 2.98 6.50 9.61
N GLY A 52 2.97 6.39 10.94
CA GLY A 52 4.20 6.40 11.77
C GLY A 52 5.13 5.19 11.62
N GLY A 53 4.71 4.15 10.88
CA GLY A 53 5.56 2.99 10.58
C GLY A 53 5.83 2.80 9.09
N LEU A 54 5.53 3.82 8.27
CA LEU A 54 5.91 3.84 6.86
C LEU A 54 7.28 4.54 6.73
N PRO A 55 8.15 4.08 5.81
CA PRO A 55 9.35 4.83 5.48
C PRO A 55 8.95 6.19 4.86
N ASP A 56 9.74 7.22 5.15
CA ASP A 56 9.56 8.51 4.49
C ASP A 56 10.03 8.42 3.05
N THR A 57 9.09 8.57 2.11
CA THR A 57 9.37 8.60 0.68
C THR A 57 8.94 9.93 0.08
N ASN A 58 9.78 10.44 -0.83
CA ASN A 58 9.49 11.64 -1.61
C ASN A 58 8.83 11.30 -2.95
N ASN A 59 8.44 10.05 -3.18
CA ASN A 59 7.80 9.57 -4.40
C ASN A 59 6.38 9.08 -4.07
N ALA A 60 5.37 9.72 -4.67
CA ALA A 60 3.96 9.40 -4.47
C ALA A 60 3.60 7.97 -4.91
N LYS A 61 4.17 7.49 -6.02
CA LYS A 61 3.88 6.14 -6.54
C LYS A 61 4.45 5.05 -5.64
N GLU A 62 5.67 5.27 -5.14
CA GLU A 62 6.28 4.40 -4.15
C GLU A 62 5.48 4.41 -2.85
N PHE A 63 5.15 5.61 -2.33
CA PHE A 63 4.33 5.75 -1.14
C PHE A 63 2.99 5.01 -1.25
N PHE A 64 2.28 5.20 -2.36
CA PHE A 64 1.01 4.53 -2.64
C PHE A 64 1.16 2.99 -2.61
N THR A 65 2.23 2.47 -3.19
CA THR A 65 2.52 1.03 -3.22
C THR A 65 2.75 0.48 -1.80
N ILE A 66 3.55 1.16 -0.99
CA ILE A 66 3.86 0.74 0.38
C ILE A 66 2.59 0.78 1.24
N VAL A 67 1.78 1.82 1.11
CA VAL A 67 0.48 1.91 1.80
C VAL A 67 -0.40 0.74 1.41
N GLY A 68 -0.53 0.44 0.11
CA GLY A 68 -1.31 -0.70 -0.38
C GLY A 68 -0.86 -2.04 0.22
N GLN A 69 0.45 -2.29 0.27
CA GLN A 69 1.00 -3.51 0.88
C GLN A 69 0.68 -3.58 2.38
N ARG A 70 0.79 -2.47 3.11
CA ARG A 70 0.47 -2.42 4.55
C ARG A 70 -1.00 -2.71 4.82
N TYR A 71 -1.89 -2.20 3.99
CA TYR A 71 -3.32 -2.50 4.06
C TYR A 71 -3.63 -3.96 3.76
N LEU A 72 -2.94 -4.56 2.77
CA LEU A 72 -3.10 -5.98 2.45
C LEU A 72 -2.73 -6.86 3.65
N VAL A 73 -1.55 -6.64 4.25
CA VAL A 73 -1.09 -7.37 5.44
C VAL A 73 -2.07 -7.19 6.60
N SER A 74 -2.52 -5.96 6.87
CA SER A 74 -3.49 -5.69 7.93
C SER A 74 -4.82 -6.39 7.70
N ASN A 75 -5.29 -6.45 6.46
CA ASN A 75 -6.54 -7.14 6.12
C ASN A 75 -6.41 -8.65 6.29
N THR A 76 -5.30 -9.23 5.84
CA THR A 76 -4.99 -10.66 6.03
C THR A 76 -4.94 -11.00 7.52
N ALA A 77 -4.20 -10.23 8.31
CA ALA A 77 -4.12 -10.43 9.76
C ALA A 77 -5.49 -10.31 10.44
N ARG A 78 -6.33 -9.34 10.03
CA ARG A 78 -7.71 -9.20 10.54
C ARG A 78 -8.57 -10.41 10.20
N SER A 79 -8.49 -10.91 8.97
CA SER A 79 -9.23 -12.09 8.51
C SER A 79 -8.84 -13.32 9.31
N LEU A 80 -7.54 -13.58 9.47
CA LEU A 80 -7.02 -14.70 10.25
C LEU A 80 -7.43 -14.62 11.72
N MET A 81 -7.33 -13.45 12.34
CA MET A 81 -7.80 -13.25 13.72
C MET A 81 -9.30 -13.51 13.85
N SER A 82 -10.11 -13.08 12.88
CA SER A 82 -11.54 -13.37 12.87
C SER A 82 -11.82 -14.88 12.75
N GLU A 83 -11.11 -15.56 11.85
CA GLU A 83 -11.23 -17.01 11.68
C GLU A 83 -10.85 -17.76 12.96
N LEU A 84 -9.71 -17.40 13.55
CA LEU A 84 -9.21 -17.95 14.81
C LEU A 84 -10.22 -17.77 15.95
N MET A 85 -10.78 -16.56 16.11
CA MET A 85 -11.79 -16.28 17.15
C MET A 85 -13.12 -17.00 16.90
N SER A 86 -13.45 -17.29 15.63
CA SER A 86 -14.68 -17.98 15.26
C SER A 86 -14.58 -19.51 15.38
N MET A 87 -13.37 -20.07 15.31
CA MET A 87 -13.13 -21.51 15.39
C MET A 87 -13.53 -22.06 16.75
N ARG A 88 -14.41 -23.07 16.73
CA ARG A 88 -14.81 -23.85 17.90
C ARG A 88 -14.61 -25.33 17.61
N TYR A 89 -14.29 -26.10 18.65
CA TYR A 89 -14.24 -27.55 18.53
C TYR A 89 -15.67 -28.09 18.38
N ASP A 90 -15.91 -28.85 17.32
CA ASP A 90 -17.22 -29.40 16.94
C ASP A 90 -17.43 -30.84 17.44
N GLY A 91 -16.44 -31.41 18.14
CA GLY A 91 -16.46 -32.80 18.59
C GLY A 91 -16.08 -33.82 17.51
N MET A 92 -15.76 -33.38 16.29
CA MET A 92 -15.34 -34.24 15.19
C MET A 92 -13.81 -34.35 15.13
N GLY A 93 -13.31 -35.58 15.02
CA GLY A 93 -11.86 -35.84 15.02
C GLY A 93 -11.21 -35.68 16.40
N CYS A 94 -9.89 -35.82 16.47
CA CYS A 94 -9.17 -35.76 17.74
C CYS A 94 -8.82 -34.32 18.13
N VAL A 95 -8.80 -34.04 19.44
CA VAL A 95 -8.42 -32.72 19.99
C VAL A 95 -7.04 -32.27 19.51
N LYS A 96 -6.11 -33.22 19.30
CA LYS A 96 -4.78 -32.93 18.75
C LYS A 96 -4.84 -32.32 17.35
N GLU A 97 -5.70 -32.81 16.47
CA GLU A 97 -5.89 -32.24 15.12
C GLU A 97 -6.48 -30.83 15.17
N TYR A 98 -7.44 -30.61 16.08
CA TYR A 98 -8.01 -29.28 16.30
C TYR A 98 -6.94 -28.27 16.77
N ILE A 99 -6.11 -28.66 17.74
CA ILE A 99 -5.00 -27.82 18.23
C ILE A 99 -3.99 -27.54 17.10
N LEU A 100 -3.64 -28.54 16.29
CA LEU A 100 -2.73 -28.35 15.16
C LEU A 100 -3.30 -27.37 14.12
N LYS A 101 -4.60 -27.43 13.83
CA LYS A 101 -5.27 -26.47 12.95
C LYS A 101 -5.19 -25.04 13.49
N LEU A 102 -5.47 -24.84 14.78
CA LEU A 102 -5.33 -23.54 15.45
C LEU A 102 -3.89 -22.98 15.34
N VAL A 103 -2.88 -23.81 15.63
CA VAL A 103 -1.46 -23.41 15.55
C VAL A 103 -1.04 -23.09 14.11
N SER A 104 -1.56 -23.82 13.13
CA SER A 104 -1.26 -23.58 11.71
C SER A 104 -1.83 -22.24 11.22
N LEU A 105 -3.01 -21.85 11.68
CA LEU A 105 -3.61 -20.56 11.36
C LEU A 105 -2.86 -19.38 12.00
N GLN A 106 -2.39 -19.56 13.24
CA GLN A 106 -1.57 -18.55 13.91
C GLN A 106 -0.25 -18.31 13.19
N SER A 107 0.35 -19.36 12.62
CA SER A 107 1.64 -19.28 11.91
C SER A 107 1.57 -18.55 10.56
N ASN A 108 0.37 -18.22 10.07
CA ASN A 108 0.14 -17.52 8.81
C ASN A 108 -0.12 -16.00 8.98
N ILE A 109 -0.05 -15.48 10.22
CA ILE A 109 -0.11 -14.04 10.55
C ILE A 109 1.26 -13.41 10.34
#